data_AF-A0A0T5PF34-F1
#
_entry.id   AF-A0A0T5PF34-F1
#
_cell.length_a   1.000
_cell.length_b   1.000
_cell.length_c   1.000
_cell.angle_alpha   90.00
_cell.angle_beta   90.00
_cell.angle_gamma   90.00
#
_symmetry.space_group_name_H-M   'P 1'
#
loop_
_entity.id
_entity.type
_entity.pdbx_description
1 polymer ?
#
loop_
_entity_poly.entity_id
_entity_poly.type
_entity_poly.pdbx_seq_one_letter_code
_entity_poly.pdbx_strand_id
1 'polypeptide(L)' 'MLEWILILLAIAAIAAMLGFGRLSGIALSGAKILIIVALVLFLLFAIGVIAL' A
#
# COMPACT_ATOMS: atom_id res chain seq x y z
N MET A 1 5.25 -4.84 6.03
CA MET A 1 4.22 -4.07 5.28
C MET A 1 4.81 -3.08 4.30
N LEU A 2 5.81 -2.28 4.70
CA LEU A 2 6.41 -1.27 3.81
C LEU A 2 6.93 -1.84 2.49
N GLU A 3 7.62 -2.98 2.52
CA GLU A 3 8.19 -3.60 1.31
C GLU A 3 7.10 -3.93 0.27
N TRP A 4 6.00 -4.54 0.69
CA TRP A 4 4.85 -4.84 -0.17
C TRP A 4 4.19 -3.58 -0.75
N ILE A 5 4.07 -2.52 0.06
CA ILE A 5 3.56 -1.22 -0.41
C ILE A 5 4.46 -0.66 -1.51
N LEU A 6 5.78 -0.67 -1.28
CA LEU A 6 6.76 -0.16 -2.24
C LEU A 6 6.76 -0.97 -3.55
N ILE A 7 6.65 -2.30 -3.47
CA ILE A 7 6.56 -3.18 -4.64
C ILE A 7 5.30 -2.86 -5.45
N LEU A 8 4.12 -2.79 -4.81
CA LEU A 8 2.86 -2.49 -5.50
C LEU A 8 2.86 -1.08 -6.11
N LEU A 9 3.45 -0.10 -5.43
CA LEU A 9 3.57 1.26 -5.94
C LEU A 9 4.52 1.34 -7.15
N ALA A 10 5.63 0.60 -7.11
CA ALA A 10 6.54 0.48 -8.25
C ALA A 10 5.85 -0.16 -9.47
N ILE A 11 5.12 -1.26 -9.26
CA ILE A 11 4.34 -1.91 -10.34
C ILE A 11 3.27 -0.95 -10.89
N ALA A 12 2.57 -0.22 -10.02
CA ALA A 12 1.56 0.75 -10.45
C ALA A 12 2.15 1.89 -11.30
N ALA A 13 3.32 2.40 -10.91
CA ALA A 13 4.05 3.45 -11.64
C ALA A 13 4.54 2.95 -13.01
N ILE A 14 5.15 1.77 -13.06
CA ILE A 14 5.62 1.15 -14.31
C ILE A 14 4.43 0.85 -15.23
N ALA A 15 3.35 0.25 -14.71
CA ALA A 15 2.15 -0.05 -15.48
C ALA A 15 1.45 1.22 -16.00
N ALA A 16 1.44 2.31 -15.23
CA ALA A 16 0.92 3.60 -15.68
C ALA A 16 1.75 4.16 -16.84
N MET A 17 3.08 4.09 -16.73
CA MET A 17 4.00 4.60 -17.75
C MET A 17 3.92 3.82 -19.06
N LEU A 18 3.66 2.51 -18.99
CA LEU A 18 3.49 1.63 -20.15
C LEU A 18 2.07 1.65 -20.74
N GLY A 19 1.15 2.44 -20.20
CA GLY A 19 -0.23 2.55 -20.70
C GLY A 19 -1.19 1.45 -20.24
N PHE A 20 -0.77 0.58 -19.31
CA PHE A 20 -1.62 -0.46 -18.71
C PHE A 20 -2.50 0.11 -17.58
N GLY A 21 -3.47 0.96 -17.94
CA GLY A 21 -4.33 1.67 -16.98
C GLY A 21 -5.08 0.77 -15.99
N ARG A 22 -5.56 -0.41 -16.42
CA ARG A 22 -6.25 -1.35 -15.51
C ARG A 22 -5.31 -2.00 -14.52
N LEU A 23 -4.12 -2.45 -14.96
CA LEU A 23 -3.14 -3.09 -14.09
C LEU A 23 -2.59 -2.08 -13.07
N SER A 24 -2.30 -0.87 -13.53
CA SER A 24 -1.90 0.23 -12.66
C SER A 24 -2.96 0.53 -11.62
N GLY A 25 -4.24 0.66 -12.02
CA GLY A 25 -5.34 0.93 -11.09
C GLY A 25 -5.54 -0.17 -10.04
N ILE A 26 -5.39 -1.44 -10.41
CA ILE A 26 -5.49 -2.57 -9.47
C ILE A 26 -4.32 -2.55 -8.48
N ALA A 27 -3.09 -2.34 -8.97
CA ALA A 27 -1.90 -2.26 -8.12
C ALA A 27 -1.99 -1.08 -7.14
N LEU A 28 -2.45 0.09 -7.59
CA LEU A 28 -2.65 1.27 -6.76
C LEU A 28 -3.74 1.05 -5.69
N SER A 29 -4.82 0.35 -6.04
CA SER A 29 -5.88 -0.02 -5.10
C SER A 29 -5.36 -0.99 -4.03
N GLY A 30 -4.57 -1.99 -4.42
CA GLY A 30 -3.90 -2.90 -3.49
C GLY A 30 -2.96 -2.17 -2.54
N ALA A 31 -2.12 -1.27 -3.07
CA ALA A 31 -1.21 -0.46 -2.26
C ALA A 31 -1.97 0.41 -1.25
N LYS A 32 -3.08 1.04 -1.67
CA LYS A 32 -3.91 1.89 -0.80
C LYS A 32 -4.48 1.12 0.39
N ILE A 33 -4.92 -0.12 0.18
CA ILE A 33 -5.43 -0.98 1.27
C ILE A 33 -4.30 -1.27 2.26
N LEU A 34 -3.12 -1.68 1.79
CA LEU A 34 -1.98 -1.94 2.69
C LEU A 34 -1.55 -0.69 3.47
N ILE A 35 -1.58 0.48 2.84
CA ILE A 35 -1.27 1.76 3.51
C ILE A 35 -2.28 2.03 4.63
N ILE A 36 -3.58 1.87 4.38
CA ILE A 36 -4.61 2.09 5.41
C ILE A 36 -4.41 1.13 6.58
N VAL A 37 -4.18 -0.16 6.31
CA VAL A 37 -3.94 -1.15 7.36
C VAL A 37 -2.68 -0.81 8.15
N ALA A 38 -1.60 -0.39 7.48
CA ALA A 38 -0.36 0.01 8.14
C ALA A 38 -0.57 1.24 9.03
N LEU A 39 -1.35 2.23 8.57
CA LEU A 39 -1.67 3.42 9.35
C LEU A 39 -2.53 3.11 10.57
N VAL A 40 -3.54 2.25 10.42
CA VAL A 40 -4.40 1.83 11.54
C VAL A 40 -3.59 1.08 12.58
N LEU A 41 -2.77 0.12 12.18
CA LEU A 41 -1.90 -0.62 13.09
C LEU A 41 -0.88 0.30 13.78
N PHE A 42 -0.24 1.19 13.01
CA PHE A 42 0.69 2.16 13.55
C PHE A 42 0.03 3.06 14.59
N LEU A 43 -1.18 3.54 14.30
CA LEU A 43 -1.97 4.35 15.23
C LEU A 43 -2.28 3.55 16.49
N LEU A 44 -2.85 2.34 16.37
CA LEU A 44 -3.17 1.47 17.50
C LEU A 44 -1.95 1.18 18.40
N PHE A 45 -0.77 1.03 17.79
CA PHE A 45 0.50 0.88 18.51
C PHE A 45 0.89 2.17 19.25
N ALA A 46 0.74 3.33 18.59
CA ALA A 46 1.08 4.64 19.16
C ALA A 46 0.20 5.04 20.36
N ILE A 47 -1.08 4.67 20.35
CA ILE A 47 -1.99 4.87 21.50
C ILE A 47 -1.89 3.76 22.56
N GLY A 48 -1.00 2.77 22.37
CA GLY A 48 -0.77 1.70 23.34
C GLY A 48 -1.92 0.70 23.46
N VAL A 49 -2.84 0.66 22.49
CA VAL A 49 -3.97 -0.29 22.46
C VAL A 49 -3.47 -1.71 22.15
N ILE A 50 -2.39 -1.80 21.38
CA ILE A 50 -1.71 -3.06 21.03
C ILE A 50 -0.26 -2.95 21.49
N ALA A 51 0.12 -3.77 22.46
CA ALA A 51 1.51 -4.03 22.81
C ALA A 51 1.89 -5.41 22.24
N LEU A 52 3.00 -5.46 21.51
CA LEU A 52 3.49 -6.67 20.84
C LEU A 52 3.89 -7.75 21.85
#